data_AF-A0A7C0WZ31-F1
#
_entry.id   AF-A0A7C0WZ31-F1
#
_cell.length_a   1.000
_cell.length_b   1.000
_cell.length_c   1.000
_cell.angle_alpha   90.00
_cell.angle_beta   90.00
_cell.angle_gamma   90.00
#
_symmetry.space_group_name_H-M   'P 1'
#
loop_
_entity.id
_entity.type
_entity.pdbx_description
1 polymer ?
#
loop_
_entity_poly.entity_id
_entity_poly.type
_entity_poly.pdbx_seq_one_letter_code
_entity_poly.pdbx_strand_id
1 'polypeptide(L)' 'MPRTRICSFCGKEIEPGTGVMYVRKDGTVFTFCSSKCERNMIKLKRKSRKVEWTEAYRKEKAVRVK' A
#
# COMPACT_ATOMS: atom_id res chain seq x y z
N MET A 1 13.69 18.84 -5.40
CA MET A 1 13.28 17.75 -6.31
C MET A 1 12.16 16.95 -5.67
N PRO A 2 11.01 16.76 -6.34
CA PRO A 2 9.93 15.96 -5.81
C PRO A 2 10.35 14.49 -5.72
N ARG A 3 10.20 13.89 -4.53
CA ARG A 3 10.46 12.45 -4.32
C ARG A 3 9.16 11.68 -4.57
N THR A 4 9.15 10.84 -5.59
CA THR A 4 8.09 9.85 -5.80
C THR A 4 8.14 8.81 -4.69
N ARG A 5 6.99 8.49 -4.11
CA ARG A 5 6.86 7.46 -3.08
C ARG A 5 5.93 6.37 -3.57
N ILE A 6 6.14 5.15 -3.12
CA ILE A 6 5.26 4.03 -3.43
C ILE A 6 4.29 3.81 -2.26
N CYS A 7 3.04 3.52 -2.57
CA CYS A 7 2.04 3.16 -1.58
C CYS A 7 2.28 1.75 -1.05
N SER A 8 2.44 1.62 0.27
CA SER A 8 2.72 0.35 0.94
C SER A 8 1.59 -0.68 0.81
N PHE A 9 0.36 -0.26 0.49
CA PHE A 9 -0.79 -1.15 0.35
C PHE A 9 -1.07 -1.55 -1.09
N CYS A 10 -1.30 -0.58 -1.97
CA CYS A 10 -1.74 -0.87 -3.34
C CYS A 10 -0.60 -1.10 -4.33
N GLY A 11 0.62 -0.65 -4.03
CA GLY A 11 1.79 -0.72 -4.91
C GLY A 11 1.95 0.47 -5.86
N LYS A 12 0.92 1.33 -5.97
CA LYS A 12 0.93 2.47 -6.90
C LYS A 12 1.86 3.58 -6.43
N GLU A 13 2.36 4.35 -7.38
CA GLU A 13 3.08 5.59 -7.13
C GLU A 13 2.14 6.64 -6.52
N ILE A 14 2.69 7.39 -5.57
CA ILE A 14 2.02 8.49 -4.89
C ILE A 14 2.57 9.79 -5.49
N GLU A 15 1.66 10.64 -5.95
CA GLU A 15 2.01 11.97 -6.40
C GLU A 15 2.65 12.78 -5.27
N PRO A 16 3.75 13.50 -5.54
CA PRO A 16 4.42 14.34 -4.55
C PRO A 16 3.45 15.37 -3.97
N GLY A 17 3.38 15.46 -2.64
CA GLY A 17 2.46 16.37 -1.94
C GLY A 17 1.08 15.76 -1.62
N THR A 18 0.83 14.54 -2.08
CA THR A 18 -0.42 13.81 -1.84
C THR A 18 -0.19 12.59 -0.95
N GLY A 19 -1.24 12.14 -0.26
CA GLY A 19 -1.23 10.92 0.54
C GLY A 19 -1.00 11.16 2.03
N VAL A 20 -0.84 10.06 2.77
CA VAL A 20 -0.71 10.07 4.24
C VAL A 20 0.46 9.16 4.65
N MET A 21 1.26 9.63 5.60
CA MET A 21 2.25 8.82 6.29
C MET A 21 1.68 8.34 7.61
N TYR A 22 1.66 7.02 7.81
CA TYR A 22 1.24 6.40 9.06
C TYR A 22 2.44 5.73 9.72
N VAL A 23 2.81 6.20 10.90
CA VAL A 23 3.92 5.65 11.69
C VAL A 23 3.33 4.77 12.78
N ARG A 24 3.70 3.48 12.81
CA ARG A 24 3.31 2.61 13.92
C ARG A 24 4.21 2.82 15.13
N LYS A 25 3.75 2.32 16.29
CA LYS A 25 4.49 2.39 17.56
C LYS A 25 5.87 1.72 17.51
N ASP A 26 6.06 0.74 16.65
CA ASP A 26 7.34 0.05 16.38
C ASP A 26 8.29 0.83 15.46
N GLY A 27 7.93 2.05 15.05
CA GLY A 27 8.74 2.87 14.14
C GLY A 27 8.57 2.53 12.66
N THR A 28 7.84 1.46 12.33
CA THR A 28 7.52 1.12 10.94
C THR A 28 6.67 2.21 10.29
N VAL A 29 7.17 2.77 9.19
CA VAL A 29 6.50 3.82 8.42
C VAL A 29 5.76 3.21 7.23
N PHE A 30 4.46 3.50 7.13
CA PHE A 30 3.65 3.18 5.97
C PHE A 30 3.25 4.44 5.23
N THR A 31 3.36 4.40 3.91
CA THR A 31 2.93 5.47 3.00
C THR A 31 1.67 5.02 2.27
N PHE A 32 0.61 5.81 2.37
CA PHE A 32 -0.68 5.52 1.74
C PHE A 32 -1.04 6.58 0.70
N CYS A 33 -1.51 6.13 -0.46
CA CYS A 33 -1.99 7.03 -1.53
C CYS A 33 -3.37 7.63 -1.22
N SER A 34 -4.18 6.98 -0.38
CA SER A 34 -5.55 7.41 -0.07
C SER A 34 -6.08 6.80 1.22
N SER A 35 -7.13 7.39 1.79
CA SER A 35 -7.83 6.88 2.97
C SER A 35 -8.45 5.49 2.75
N LYS A 36 -8.65 5.06 1.49
CA LYS A 36 -9.08 3.69 1.17
C LYS A 36 -7.98 2.68 1.52
N CYS A 37 -6.72 3.00 1.22
CA CYS A 37 -5.58 2.14 1.52
C CYS A 37 -5.32 2.06 3.02
N GLU A 38 -5.37 3.21 3.69
CA GLU A 38 -5.23 3.29 5.14
C GLU A 38 -6.30 2.46 5.86
N ARG A 39 -7.60 2.64 5.51
CA ARG A 39 -8.69 1.88 6.14
C ARG A 39 -8.57 0.37 5.91
N ASN A 40 -8.20 -0.07 4.71
CA ASN A 40 -8.05 -1.49 4.43
C ASN A 40 -6.91 -2.11 5.25
N MET A 41 -5.77 -1.42 5.37
CA MET A 41 -4.60 -1.97 6.05
C MET A 41 -4.69 -1.82 7.57
N ILE A 42 -5.11 -0.65 8.08
CA ILE A 42 -5.09 -0.32 9.51
C ILE A 42 -6.38 -0.74 10.21
N LYS A 43 -7.55 -0.32 9.69
CA LYS A 43 -8.84 -0.60 10.35
C LYS A 43 -9.30 -2.03 10.10
N LEU A 44 -9.28 -2.47 8.84
CA LEU A 44 -9.78 -3.79 8.43
C LEU A 44 -8.71 -4.90 8.49
N LYS A 45 -7.45 -4.55 8.72
CA LYS A 45 -6.30 -5.50 8.78
C LYS A 45 -6.21 -6.43 7.57
N ARG A 46 -6.68 -5.99 6.40
CA ARG A 46 -6.60 -6.76 5.15
C ARG A 46 -5.16 -6.77 4.67
N LYS A 47 -4.67 -7.95 4.30
CA LYS A 47 -3.36 -8.10 3.63
C LYS A 47 -3.53 -7.73 2.16
N SER A 48 -2.66 -6.88 1.62
CA SER A 48 -2.69 -6.47 0.21
C SER A 48 -2.74 -7.68 -0.73
N ARG A 49 -1.95 -8.72 -0.44
CA ARG A 49 -1.93 -10.00 -1.17
C ARG A 49 -3.27 -10.72 -1.30
N LYS A 50 -4.25 -10.46 -0.42
CA LYS A 50 -5.59 -11.07 -0.48
C LYS A 50 -6.62 -10.18 -1.20
N VAL A 51 -6.23 -8.99 -1.63
CA VAL A 51 -7.13 -7.98 -2.19
C VAL A 51 -6.86 -7.81 -3.67
N GLU A 52 -7.81 -8.21 -4.50
CA GLU A 52 -7.67 -8.44 -5.94
C GLU A 52 -7.17 -7.23 -6.75
N TRP A 53 -7.56 -6.02 -6.34
CA TRP A 53 -7.21 -4.79 -7.04
C TRP A 53 -5.80 -4.27 -6.73
N THR A 54 -5.10 -4.86 -5.76
CA THR A 54 -3.72 -4.44 -5.43
C THR A 54 -2.72 -5.11 -6.36
N GLU A 55 -1.59 -4.43 -6.62
CA GLU A 55 -0.52 -5.05 -7.41
C GLU A 55 0.11 -6.24 -6.69
N ALA A 56 0.13 -6.25 -5.36
CA ALA A 56 0.63 -7.36 -4.57
C ALA A 56 -0.14 -8.66 -4.84
N TYR A 57 -1.48 -8.58 -4.95
CA TYR A 57 -2.31 -9.73 -5.33
C TYR A 57 -1.98 -10.22 -6.75
N ARG A 58 -1.88 -9.31 -7.71
CA ARG A 58 -1.55 -9.65 -9.11
C ARG A 58 -0.19 -10.32 -9.22
N LYS A 59 0.82 -9.80 -8.51
CA LYS A 59 2.16 -10.40 -8.45
C LYS A 59 2.14 -11.79 -7.82
N GLU A 60 1.44 -11.97 -6.69
CA GLU A 60 1.35 -13.30 -6.05
C GLU A 60 0.63 -14.32 -6.93
N LYS A 61 -0.45 -13.92 -7.62
CA LYS A 61 -1.14 -14.78 -8.58
C LYS A 61 -0.24 -15.19 -9.74
N ALA A 62 0.53 -14.25 -10.28
CA ALA A 62 1.49 -14.55 -11.36
C ALA A 62 2.59 -15.52 -10.91
N VAL A 63 3.08 -15.42 -9.67
CA VAL A 63 4.08 -16.36 -9.11
C VAL A 63 3.50 -17.75 -8.91
N ARG A 64 2.26 -17.88 -8.43
CA ARG A 64 1.63 -19.20 -8.16
C ARG A 64 1.23 -19.99 -9.40
N VAL A 65 1.04 -19.30 -10.53
CA VAL A 65 0.66 -19.93 -11.81
C VAL A 65 1.89 -20.44 -12.57
N LYS A 66 3.09 -20.10 -12.11
CA LYS A 66 4.37 -20.53 -12.68
C LYS A 66 4.90 -21.76 -11.95
#